data_AF-A0A244E9N0-F1
#
_entry.id   AF-A0A244E9N0-F1
#
_cell.length_a   1.000
_cell.length_b   1.000
_cell.length_c   1.000
_cell.angle_alpha   90.00
_cell.angle_beta   90.00
_cell.angle_gamma   90.00
#
_symmetry.space_group_name_H-M   'P 1'
#
loop_
_entity.id
_entity.type
_entity.pdbx_description
1 polymer ?
#
loop_
_entity_poly.entity_id
_entity_poly.type
_entity_poly.pdbx_seq_one_letter_code
_entity_poly.pdbx_strand_id
1 'polypeptide(L)'
;MTVFSIAITMDIVCAAISMAGSLLVARYDRWSYLGWMAWLVANVLWIVWAFTAPTAPVWGVVAQNVYFFYTSVKGYLACRKSMKAAPASSAMASA
;
A
#
# COMPACT_ATOMS: atom_id res chain seq x y z
N MET A 1 18.45 -11.30 -30.76
CA MET A 1 17.10 -10.87 -30.30
C MET A 1 16.57 -11.94 -29.36
N THR A 2 16.80 -11.78 -28.06
CA THR A 2 16.26 -12.69 -27.03
C THR A 2 15.09 -12.00 -26.34
N VAL A 3 13.91 -12.49 -26.70
CA VAL A 3 12.59 -11.99 -26.34
C VAL A 3 12.21 -12.66 -25.02
N PHE A 4 12.08 -11.85 -23.95
CA PHE A 4 11.42 -12.12 -22.67
C PHE A 4 11.85 -13.36 -21.86
N SER A 5 13.01 -13.30 -21.20
CA SER A 5 13.08 -13.79 -19.82
C SER A 5 12.75 -12.62 -18.91
N ILE A 6 11.46 -12.39 -18.66
CA ILE A 6 11.04 -11.48 -17.59
C ILE A 6 11.38 -12.21 -16.29
N ALA A 7 12.61 -12.05 -15.81
CA ALA A 7 12.87 -12.29 -14.40
C ALA A 7 11.95 -11.31 -13.65
N ILE A 8 10.88 -11.83 -13.03
CA ILE A 8 10.05 -11.02 -12.14
C ILE A 8 10.92 -10.70 -10.95
N THR A 9 11.63 -9.59 -11.04
CA THR A 9 12.49 -9.11 -9.98
C THR A 9 11.61 -8.51 -8.88
N MET A 10 12.09 -8.59 -7.64
CA MET A 10 11.31 -8.22 -6.46
C MET A 10 10.84 -6.76 -6.48
N ASP A 11 11.57 -5.87 -7.14
CA ASP A 11 11.19 -4.48 -7.43
C ASP A 11 9.92 -4.37 -8.29
N ILE A 12 9.74 -5.23 -9.31
CA ILE A 12 8.53 -5.25 -10.13
C ILE A 12 7.31 -5.66 -9.29
N VAL A 13 7.49 -6.64 -8.39
CA VAL A 13 6.44 -7.07 -7.46
C VAL A 13 6.06 -5.93 -6.50
N CYS A 14 7.06 -5.27 -5.92
CA CYS A 14 6.85 -4.13 -5.03
C CYS A 14 6.09 -3.00 -5.75
N ALA A 15 6.49 -2.68 -6.99
CA ALA A 15 5.85 -1.66 -7.81
C ALA A 15 4.40 -2.04 -8.16
N ALA A 16 4.14 -3.28 -8.57
CA ALA A 16 2.80 -3.75 -8.91
C ALA A 16 1.82 -3.64 -7.74
N ILE A 17 2.24 -4.07 -6.54
CA ILE A 17 1.43 -3.96 -5.32
C ILE A 17 1.22 -2.50 -4.95
N SER A 18 2.25 -1.64 -5.07
CA SER A 18 2.14 -0.20 -4.80
C SER A 18 1.16 0.49 -5.75
N MET A 19 1.18 0.13 -7.04
CA MET A 19 0.24 0.63 -8.04
C MET A 19 -1.20 0.18 -7.75
N ALA A 20 -1.40 -1.11 -7.47
CA ALA A 20 -2.70 -1.64 -7.09
C ALA A 20 -3.24 -0.98 -5.80
N GLY A 21 -2.38 -0.80 -4.80
CA GLY A 21 -2.69 -0.10 -3.56
C GLY A 21 -3.12 1.35 -3.82
N SER A 22 -2.39 2.06 -4.66
CA SER A 22 -2.71 3.45 -5.05
C SER A 22 -4.06 3.57 -5.75
N LEU A 23 -4.35 2.66 -6.70
CA LEU A 23 -5.64 2.63 -7.41
C LEU A 23 -6.82 2.39 -6.48
N LEU A 24 -6.65 1.52 -5.46
CA LEU A 24 -7.70 1.23 -4.49
C LEU A 24 -7.88 2.37 -3.48
N VAL A 25 -6.78 2.95 -2.97
CA VAL A 25 -6.85 4.09 -2.05
C VAL A 25 -7.56 5.27 -2.71
N ALA A 26 -7.28 5.54 -3.98
CA ALA A 26 -7.85 6.65 -4.75
C ALA A 26 -9.37 6.56 -4.98
N ARG A 27 -10.02 5.41 -4.70
CA ARG A 27 -11.48 5.27 -4.86
C ARG A 27 -12.29 5.93 -3.75
N TYR A 28 -11.66 6.24 -2.60
CA TYR A 28 -12.32 6.84 -1.43
C TYR A 28 -13.61 6.12 -0.96
N ASP A 29 -13.75 4.84 -1.29
CA ASP A 29 -14.91 4.02 -0.95
C ASP A 29 -14.52 2.93 0.07
N ARG A 30 -15.43 1.97 0.30
CA ARG A 30 -15.18 0.81 1.18
C ARG A 30 -13.99 -0.05 0.76
N TRP A 31 -13.57 0.02 -0.50
CA TRP A 31 -12.45 -0.74 -1.04
C TRP A 31 -11.10 -0.02 -0.83
N SER A 32 -11.12 1.27 -0.46
CA SER A 32 -9.93 2.03 -0.05
C SER A 32 -9.18 1.34 1.10
N TYR A 33 -9.90 0.64 1.99
CA TYR A 33 -9.32 -0.22 3.03
C TYR A 33 -8.34 -1.27 2.48
N LEU A 34 -8.70 -1.95 1.38
CA LEU A 34 -7.81 -2.93 0.73
C LEU A 34 -6.58 -2.25 0.14
N GLY A 35 -6.73 -1.02 -0.34
CA GLY A 35 -5.61 -0.21 -0.82
C GLY A 35 -4.61 0.10 0.29
N TRP A 36 -5.09 0.46 1.48
CA TRP A 36 -4.23 0.67 2.64
C TRP A 36 -3.54 -0.62 3.11
N MET A 37 -4.22 -1.78 3.04
CA MET A 37 -3.58 -3.07 3.31
C MET A 37 -2.49 -3.41 2.29
N ALA A 38 -2.74 -3.16 1.00
CA ALA A 38 -1.74 -3.34 -0.05
C ALA A 38 -0.51 -2.45 0.17
N TRP A 39 -0.72 -1.19 0.60
CA TRP A 39 0.38 -0.30 0.98
C TRP A 39 1.20 -0.81 2.16
N LEU A 40 0.57 -1.38 3.21
CA LEU A 40 1.31 -1.98 4.33
C LEU A 40 2.22 -3.12 3.85
N VAL A 41 1.71 -4.00 3.01
CA VAL A 41 2.48 -5.11 2.43
C VAL A 41 3.59 -4.57 1.52
N ALA A 42 3.28 -3.60 0.64
CA ALA A 42 4.26 -3.01 -0.27
C ALA A 42 5.43 -2.37 0.48
N ASN A 43 5.17 -1.62 1.56
CA ASN A 43 6.23 -0.98 2.35
C ASN A 43 7.16 -2.01 3.00
N VAL A 44 6.62 -3.13 3.52
CA VAL A 44 7.44 -4.22 4.06
C VAL A 44 8.30 -4.85 2.96
N LEU A 45 7.72 -5.11 1.79
CA LEU A 45 8.46 -5.67 0.66
C LEU A 45 9.56 -4.73 0.16
N TRP A 46 9.30 -3.42 0.10
CA TRP A 46 10.33 -2.43 -0.24
C TRP A 46 11.47 -2.39 0.78
N ILE A 47 11.17 -2.54 2.07
CA ILE A 47 12.20 -2.64 3.11
C ILE A 47 13.05 -3.90 2.90
N VAL A 48 12.43 -5.07 2.68
CA VAL A 48 13.16 -6.31 2.42
C VAL A 48 14.03 -6.17 1.17
N TRP A 49 13.46 -5.65 0.07
CA TRP A 49 14.16 -5.39 -1.17
C TRP A 49 15.40 -4.50 -0.96
N ALA A 50 15.28 -3.46 -0.13
CA ALA A 50 16.40 -2.55 0.16
C ALA A 50 17.58 -3.23 0.88
N PHE A 51 17.36 -4.39 1.51
CA PHE A 51 18.41 -5.23 2.12
C PHE A 51 18.88 -6.38 1.23
N THR A 52 18.11 -6.78 0.20
CA THR A 52 18.43 -7.95 -0.63
C THR A 52 18.81 -7.60 -2.07
N ALA A 53 18.64 -6.35 -2.50
CA ALA A 53 19.06 -5.90 -3.83
C ALA A 53 20.59 -6.01 -4.00
N PRO A 54 21.11 -6.17 -5.24
CA PRO A 54 22.55 -6.25 -5.49
C PRO A 54 23.36 -5.04 -4.99
N THR A 55 22.71 -3.88 -4.86
CA THR A 55 23.28 -2.63 -4.34
C THR A 55 22.93 -2.36 -2.88
N ALA A 56 22.41 -3.36 -2.16
CA ALA A 56 22.04 -3.22 -0.75
C ALA A 56 23.26 -2.94 0.15
N PRO A 57 23.06 -2.25 1.29
CA PRO A 57 21.80 -1.68 1.77
C PRO A 57 21.46 -0.32 1.15
N VAL A 58 20.20 -0.15 0.73
CA VAL A 58 19.68 1.13 0.22
C VAL A 58 18.95 1.90 1.33
N TRP A 59 19.71 2.55 2.22
CA TRP A 59 19.17 3.18 3.43
C TRP A 59 18.07 4.22 3.19
N GLY A 60 18.15 4.98 2.09
CA GLY A 60 17.12 5.95 1.73
C GLY A 60 15.74 5.29 1.51
N VAL A 61 15.74 4.13 0.86
CA VAL A 61 14.50 3.35 0.62
C VAL A 61 13.98 2.75 1.92
N VAL A 62 14.86 2.29 2.81
CA VAL A 62 14.45 1.80 4.15
C VAL A 62 13.76 2.91 4.94
N ALA A 63 14.41 4.06 5.10
CA ALA A 63 13.87 5.18 5.87
C ALA A 63 12.52 5.68 5.30
N GLN A 64 12.44 5.82 3.98
CA GLN A 64 11.22 6.21 3.29
C GLN A 64 10.08 5.22 3.52
N ASN A 65 10.33 3.92 3.38
CA ASN A 65 9.28 2.91 3.51
C ASN A 65 8.88 2.65 4.96
N VAL A 66 9.76 2.89 5.94
CA VAL A 66 9.37 2.92 7.36
C VAL A 66 8.42 4.08 7.64
N TYR A 67 8.70 5.26 7.10
CA TYR A 67 7.80 6.40 7.21
C TYR A 67 6.46 6.14 6.50
N PHE A 68 6.49 5.57 5.30
CA PHE A 68 5.27 5.21 4.56
C PHE A 68 4.48 4.09 5.23
N PHE A 69 5.15 3.17 5.91
CA PHE A 69 4.47 2.15 6.72
C PHE A 69 3.66 2.83 7.82
N TYR A 70 4.26 3.78 8.54
CA TYR A 70 3.57 4.57 9.56
C TYR A 70 2.38 5.35 8.98
N THR A 71 2.55 6.05 7.86
CA THR A 71 1.43 6.79 7.25
C THR A 71 0.33 5.87 6.72
N SER A 72 0.68 4.69 6.21
CA SER A 72 -0.27 3.67 5.75
C SER A 72 -1.10 3.09 6.91
N VAL A 73 -0.49 2.87 8.08
CA VAL A 73 -1.23 2.49 9.29
C VAL A 73 -2.24 3.57 9.67
N LYS A 74 -1.84 4.85 9.64
CA LYS A 74 -2.75 5.96 9.92
C LYS A 74 -3.90 6.02 8.91
N GLY A 75 -3.62 5.89 7.62
CA GLY A 75 -4.63 5.87 6.56
C GLY A 75 -5.62 4.72 6.73
N TYR A 76 -5.12 3.53 7.04
CA TYR A 76 -5.92 2.34 7.35
C TYR A 76 -6.87 2.56 8.53
N LEU A 77 -6.37 3.09 9.66
CA LEU A 77 -7.17 3.35 10.85
C LEU A 77 -8.23 4.44 10.60
N ALA A 78 -7.89 5.49 9.85
CA ALA A 78 -8.82 6.54 9.46
C ALA A 78 -9.94 5.97 8.57
N CYS A 79 -9.59 5.18 7.56
CA CYS A 79 -10.55 4.51 6.68
C CYS A 79 -11.51 3.61 7.48
N ARG A 80 -10.98 2.81 8.42
CA ARG A 80 -11.78 1.95 9.30
C ARG A 80 -12.73 2.75 10.19
N LYS A 81 -12.31 3.91 10.69
CA LYS A 81 -13.17 4.81 11.48
C LYS A 81 -14.32 5.36 10.63
N SER A 82 -14.03 5.84 9.42
CA SER A 82 -15.05 6.35 8.49
C SER A 82 -16.07 5.29 8.10
N MET A 83 -15.63 4.05 7.86
CA MET A 83 -16.54 2.92 7.57
C MET A 83 -17.49 2.60 8.73
N LYS A 84 -17.04 2.73 9.98
CA LYS A 84 -17.89 2.54 11.17
C LYS A 84 -18.88 3.68 11.39
N ALA A 85 -18.55 4.89 10.95
CA ALA A 85 -19.43 6.06 11.05
C ALA A 85 -20.50 6.10 9.95
N ALA A 86 -20.21 5.57 8.76
CA ALA A 86 -21.15 5.50 7.64
C ALA A 86 -22.54 4.88 7.97
N PRO A 87 -22.68 3.77 8.73
CA PRO A 87 -24.00 3.23 9.07
C PRO A 87 -24.87 4.14 9.94
N ALA A 88 -24.29 5.10 10.68
CA ALA A 88 -25.06 6.04 11.50
C ALA A 88 -25.71 7.15 10.65
N SER A 89 -25.12 7.51 9.50
CA SER A 89 -25.61 8.58 8.63
C SER A 89 -26.83 8.16 7.79
N SER A 90 -26.92 6.89 7.39
CA SER A 90 -28.05 6.40 6.58
C SER A 90 -29.33 6.22 7.37
N ALA A 91 -29.26 6.01 8.69
CA ALA A 91 -30.43 5.92 9.56
C ALA A 91 -31.05 7.28 9.88
N MET A 92 -30.25 8.35 9.87
CA MET A 92 -30.70 9.71 10.19
C MET A 92 -31.25 10.48 8.98
N ALA A 93 -30.95 10.05 7.75
CA ALA A 93 -31.49 10.61 6.51
C ALA A 93 -32.87 10.02 6.12
N SER A 94 -33.40 9.10 6.92
CA SER A 94 -34.69 8.44 6.71
C SER A 94 -35.69 8.65 7.86
N ALA A 95 -35.37 9.56 8.79
CA ALA A 95 -36.20 9.92 9.94
C ALA A 95 -36.78 11.33 9.77
#